data_AF-A0A917KBX4-F1
#
_entry.id   AF-A0A917KBX4-F1
#
_cell.length_a   1.000
_cell.length_b   1.000
_cell.length_c   1.000
_cell.angle_alpha   90.00
_cell.angle_beta   90.00
_cell.angle_gamma   90.00
#
_symmetry.space_group_name_H-M   'P 1'
#
loop_
_entity.id
_entity.type
_entity.pdbx_description
1 polymer ?
#
loop_
_entity_poly.entity_id
_entity_poly.type
_entity_poly.pdbx_seq_one_letter_code
_entity_poly.pdbx_strand_id
1 'polypeptide(L)'
;MLRVSESFLCQETLLNVRRFLTTALAVVAPLTSALVLAVATPAATAAANPCGFYETGSDAYYNHCTGDGSRIIIEVEVWGPNYEKCVAPGDTWLGSSSKIDGAFYTGRLC
;
A
#
# COMPACT_ATOMS: atom_id res chain seq x y z
N MET A 1 -31.82 -4.76 0.74
CA MET A 1 -31.66 -3.83 1.87
C MET A 1 -30.51 -4.32 2.73
N LEU A 2 -29.53 -3.45 2.98
CA LEU A 2 -28.28 -3.69 3.69
C LEU A 2 -28.46 -3.70 5.22
N ARG A 3 -27.54 -4.41 5.90
CA ARG A 3 -27.22 -4.36 7.35
C ARG A 3 -28.35 -4.91 8.24
N VAL A 4 -28.09 -5.76 9.23
CA VAL A 4 -27.37 -5.43 10.48
C VAL A 4 -26.97 -6.76 11.15
N SER A 5 -25.67 -6.94 11.37
CA SER A 5 -25.12 -7.89 12.33
C SER A 5 -24.85 -7.16 13.64
N GLU A 6 -25.83 -6.93 14.52
CA GLU A 6 -25.55 -6.38 15.85
C GLU A 6 -26.62 -6.83 16.84
N SER A 7 -26.17 -7.23 18.04
CA SER A 7 -26.91 -7.36 19.32
C SER A 7 -26.55 -8.71 19.95
N PHE A 8 -25.36 -8.87 20.51
CA PHE A 8 -25.11 -8.46 21.91
C PHE A 8 -26.12 -9.06 22.90
N LEU A 9 -26.62 -10.25 22.59
CA LEU A 9 -27.40 -11.12 23.48
C LEU A 9 -26.48 -11.79 24.52
N CYS A 10 -25.80 -10.97 25.32
CA CYS A 10 -25.22 -11.43 26.58
C CYS A 10 -25.17 -10.28 27.60
N GLN A 11 -26.17 -9.40 27.56
CA GLN A 11 -26.76 -8.88 28.78
C GLN A 11 -27.34 -10.08 29.56
N GLU A 12 -27.48 -9.96 30.88
CA GLU A 12 -28.08 -10.96 31.79
C GLU A 12 -27.09 -11.92 32.48
N THR A 13 -26.29 -11.43 33.43
CA THR A 13 -26.20 -12.15 34.71
C THR A 13 -26.02 -11.20 35.89
N LEU A 14 -27.17 -10.75 36.37
CA LEU A 14 -27.56 -10.75 37.77
C LEU A 14 -26.60 -10.06 38.77
N LEU A 15 -26.95 -8.80 39.03
CA LEU A 15 -26.74 -8.13 40.30
C LEU A 15 -27.13 -9.03 41.48
N ASN A 16 -26.17 -9.38 42.33
CA ASN A 16 -26.43 -9.57 43.76
C ASN A 16 -25.13 -9.40 44.54
N VAL A 17 -25.11 -8.48 45.50
CA VAL A 17 -24.57 -8.65 46.86
C VAL A 17 -24.47 -7.28 47.55
N ARG A 18 -25.50 -7.01 48.35
CA ARG A 18 -25.45 -6.53 49.74
C ARG A 18 -24.54 -5.33 50.06
N ARG A 19 -25.21 -4.18 50.15
CA ARG A 19 -25.04 -3.07 51.11
C ARG A 19 -24.00 -3.30 52.23
N PHE A 20 -22.89 -2.59 52.16
CA PHE A 20 -22.16 -2.11 53.33
C PHE A 20 -21.68 -0.68 53.05
N LEU A 21 -22.25 0.29 53.76
CA LEU A 21 -21.65 1.61 53.90
C LEU A 21 -20.55 1.50 54.96
N THR A 22 -19.30 1.68 54.55
CA THR A 22 -18.22 2.08 55.47
C THR A 22 -17.34 3.10 54.76
N THR A 23 -17.42 4.32 55.26
CA THR A 23 -16.53 5.44 54.99
C THR A 23 -15.10 5.08 55.39
N ALA A 24 -14.17 5.11 54.44
CA ALA A 24 -12.75 5.25 54.71
C ALA A 24 -12.18 6.26 53.71
N LEU A 25 -11.84 7.45 54.20
CA LEU A 25 -11.01 8.43 53.49
C LEU A 25 -9.61 7.81 53.34
N ALA A 26 -9.33 7.23 52.17
CA ALA A 26 -7.98 6.91 51.75
C ALA A 26 -7.58 7.91 50.66
N VAL A 27 -6.71 8.85 51.03
CA VAL A 27 -6.05 9.76 50.09
C VAL A 27 -5.10 8.91 49.24
N VAL A 28 -5.58 8.45 48.09
CA VAL A 28 -4.73 7.83 47.07
C VAL A 28 -4.37 8.92 46.08
N ALA A 29 -3.11 9.35 46.12
CA ALA A 29 -2.57 10.27 45.14
C ALA A 29 -2.81 9.69 43.72
N PRO A 30 -3.39 10.45 42.78
CA PRO A 30 -3.50 9.97 41.42
C PRO A 30 -2.11 9.97 40.81
N LEU A 31 -1.51 8.80 40.67
CA LEU A 31 -0.45 8.58 39.69
C LEU A 31 -1.10 8.75 38.32
N THR A 32 -1.03 9.98 37.78
CA THR A 32 -1.45 10.31 36.42
C THR A 32 -0.52 9.59 35.44
N SER A 33 -0.79 8.31 35.23
CA SER A 33 -0.19 7.54 34.14
C SER A 33 -0.72 8.14 32.84
N ALA A 34 0.06 9.05 32.25
CA ALA A 34 -0.23 9.61 30.94
C ALA A 34 -0.20 8.49 29.90
N LEU A 35 -1.38 7.97 29.56
CA LEU A 35 -1.54 7.01 28.48
C LEU A 35 -1.36 7.77 27.16
N VAL A 36 -0.15 7.75 26.62
CA VAL A 36 0.13 8.31 25.30
C VAL A 36 -0.51 7.37 24.27
N LEU A 37 -1.71 7.74 23.79
CA LEU A 37 -2.32 7.12 22.62
C LEU A 37 -1.48 7.46 21.40
N ALA A 38 -0.64 6.52 20.96
CA ALA A 38 0.07 6.62 19.71
C ALA A 38 -0.96 6.60 18.56
N VAL A 39 -1.27 7.77 18.02
CA VAL A 39 -2.03 7.89 16.77
C VAL A 39 -1.14 7.41 15.63
N ALA A 40 -1.42 6.22 15.11
CA ALA A 40 -0.76 5.73 13.91
C ALA A 40 -1.19 6.62 12.73
N THR A 41 -0.24 7.40 12.19
CA THR A 41 -0.46 8.10 10.93
C THR A 41 -0.55 7.06 9.81
N PRO A 42 -1.58 7.11 8.95
CA PRO A 42 -1.63 6.22 7.81
C PRO A 42 -0.42 6.49 6.91
N ALA A 43 0.39 5.45 6.68
CA ALA A 43 1.49 5.54 5.73
C ALA A 43 0.90 5.78 4.34
N ALA A 44 1.37 6.82 3.66
CA ALA A 44 0.99 7.06 2.29
C ALA A 44 1.49 5.90 1.42
N THR A 45 0.58 5.20 0.78
CA THR A 45 0.91 4.19 -0.22
C THR A 45 1.41 4.94 -1.46
N ALA A 46 2.63 4.64 -1.92
CA ALA A 46 3.12 5.17 -3.19
C ALA A 46 2.17 4.71 -4.31
N ALA A 47 1.82 5.64 -5.21
CA ALA A 47 1.03 5.30 -6.38
C ALA A 47 1.81 4.32 -7.26
N ALA A 48 1.13 3.28 -7.77
CA ALA A 48 1.75 2.34 -8.69
C ALA A 48 2.05 3.03 -10.03
N ASN A 49 3.18 2.67 -10.63
CA ASN A 49 3.54 3.14 -11.97
C ASN A 49 2.56 2.57 -13.01
N PRO A 50 2.23 3.33 -14.08
CA PRO A 50 1.36 2.84 -15.14
C PRO A 50 2.00 1.66 -15.88
N CYS A 51 1.19 0.77 -16.47
CA CYS A 51 1.68 -0.33 -17.28
C CYS A 51 2.18 0.16 -18.64
N GLY A 52 3.24 -0.46 -19.15
CA GLY A 52 3.86 -0.09 -20.42
C GLY A 52 4.86 1.06 -20.26
N PHE A 53 5.09 1.80 -21.34
CA PHE A 53 6.02 2.92 -21.34
C PHE A 53 5.48 4.12 -20.58
N TYR A 54 6.34 4.76 -19.78
CA TYR A 54 6.05 6.00 -19.12
C TYR A 54 7.33 6.79 -18.84
N GLU A 55 7.17 8.09 -18.60
CA GLU A 55 8.27 9.00 -18.30
C GLU A 55 8.07 9.67 -16.95
N THR A 56 9.17 9.95 -16.27
CA THR A 56 9.22 10.76 -15.05
C THR A 56 10.25 11.85 -15.24
N GLY A 57 9.82 13.06 -15.61
CA GLY A 57 10.73 14.21 -15.75
C GLY A 57 11.94 13.93 -16.66
N SER A 58 13.06 13.52 -16.05
CA SER A 58 14.33 13.20 -16.71
C SER A 58 14.46 11.79 -17.29
N ASP A 59 13.60 10.85 -16.90
CA ASP A 59 13.81 9.43 -17.12
C ASP A 59 12.62 8.75 -17.79
N ALA A 60 12.92 7.72 -18.56
CA ALA A 60 11.96 6.90 -19.27
C ALA A 60 12.04 5.45 -18.77
N TYR A 61 10.87 4.83 -18.63
CA TYR A 61 10.69 3.53 -18.02
C TYR A 61 9.71 2.68 -18.83
N TYR A 62 9.77 1.37 -18.60
CA TYR A 62 8.76 0.42 -19.02
C TYR A 62 8.35 -0.45 -17.85
N ASN A 63 7.07 -0.42 -17.50
CA ASN A 63 6.52 -1.27 -16.45
C ASN A 63 5.87 -2.52 -17.06
N HIS A 64 6.43 -3.69 -16.78
CA HIS A 64 5.82 -4.96 -17.14
C HIS A 64 4.89 -5.45 -16.01
N CYS A 65 3.60 -5.17 -16.16
CA CYS A 65 2.61 -5.45 -15.11
C CYS A 65 2.19 -6.92 -14.96
N THR A 66 2.64 -7.85 -15.81
CA THR A 66 2.17 -9.24 -15.71
C THR A 66 2.85 -9.93 -14.53
N GLY A 67 2.07 -10.39 -13.55
CA GLY A 67 2.56 -11.05 -12.34
C GLY A 67 2.86 -12.54 -12.50
N ASP A 68 2.98 -13.06 -13.72
CA ASP A 68 3.20 -14.48 -14.01
C ASP A 68 4.69 -14.88 -14.00
N GLY A 69 5.59 -13.92 -13.81
CA GLY A 69 7.04 -14.14 -13.83
C GLY A 69 7.64 -14.23 -15.24
N SER A 70 6.82 -14.07 -16.29
CA SER A 70 7.30 -14.08 -17.66
C SER A 70 8.19 -12.87 -17.94
N ARG A 71 9.15 -13.02 -18.86
CA ARG A 71 9.92 -11.89 -19.38
C ARG A 71 9.48 -11.64 -20.82
N ILE A 72 9.41 -10.38 -21.17
CA ILE A 72 8.94 -9.94 -22.49
C ILE A 72 10.02 -9.17 -23.23
N ILE A 73 9.99 -9.28 -24.55
CA ILE A 73 10.82 -8.45 -25.43
C ILE A 73 10.03 -7.17 -25.74
N ILE A 74 10.60 -6.03 -25.36
CA ILE A 74 10.13 -4.71 -25.77
C ILE A 74 11.03 -4.17 -26.88
N GLU A 75 10.46 -3.42 -27.80
CA GLU A 75 11.21 -2.55 -28.70
C GLU A 75 11.26 -1.17 -28.07
N VAL A 76 12.47 -0.62 -27.94
CA VAL A 76 12.72 0.72 -27.41
C VAL A 76 13.01 1.64 -28.58
N GLU A 77 12.20 2.68 -28.69
CA GLU A 77 12.32 3.73 -29.69
C GLU A 77 13.28 4.79 -29.18
N VAL A 78 14.32 5.08 -29.95
CA VAL A 78 15.33 6.06 -29.60
C VAL A 78 15.63 6.96 -30.79
N TRP A 79 16.30 8.08 -30.52
CA TRP A 79 16.84 8.94 -31.56
C TRP A 79 18.05 8.27 -32.26
N GLY A 80 17.75 7.26 -33.08
CA GLY A 80 18.69 6.33 -33.69
C GLY A 80 18.02 5.01 -34.07
N PRO A 81 18.80 3.94 -34.28
CA PRO A 81 18.24 2.60 -34.49
C PRO A 81 17.55 2.11 -33.21
N ASN A 82 16.28 1.72 -33.33
CA ASN A 82 15.55 1.04 -32.27
C ASN A 82 16.28 -0.24 -31.85
N TYR A 83 16.08 -0.65 -30.60
CA TYR A 83 16.66 -1.87 -30.07
C TYR A 83 15.67 -2.67 -29.25
N GLU A 84 15.89 -3.98 -29.22
CA GLU A 84 15.09 -4.89 -28.42
C GLU A 84 15.73 -5.10 -27.05
N LYS A 85 14.89 -5.19 -26.01
CA LYS A 85 15.32 -5.45 -24.63
C LYS A 85 14.40 -6.47 -23.98
N CYS A 86 15.01 -7.45 -23.31
CA CYS A 86 14.29 -8.38 -22.46
C CYS A 86 14.03 -7.75 -21.08
N VAL A 87 12.78 -7.67 -20.65
CA VAL A 87 12.38 -7.07 -19.37
C VAL A 87 11.57 -8.04 -18.53
N ALA A 88 11.86 -8.07 -17.22
CA ALA A 88 11.12 -8.87 -16.24
C ALA A 88 9.92 -8.08 -15.69
N PRO A 89 9.00 -8.72 -14.94
CA PRO A 89 7.88 -8.02 -14.32
C PRO A 89 8.34 -6.89 -13.39
N GLY A 90 7.59 -5.80 -13.41
CA GLY A 90 7.88 -4.56 -12.70
C GLY A 90 8.53 -3.49 -13.58
N ASP A 91 9.09 -2.47 -12.92
CA ASP A 91 9.64 -1.29 -13.57
C ASP A 91 11.06 -1.51 -14.07
N THR A 92 11.27 -1.23 -15.36
CA THR A 92 12.57 -1.25 -16.01
C THR A 92 12.93 0.16 -16.47
N TRP A 93 14.05 0.69 -15.98
CA TRP A 93 14.62 1.93 -16.50
C TRP A 93 15.19 1.70 -17.92
N LEU A 94 14.81 2.58 -18.85
CA LEU A 94 15.25 2.54 -20.24
C LEU A 94 16.37 3.53 -20.52
N GLY A 95 16.36 4.67 -19.83
CA GLY A 95 17.32 5.74 -20.02
C GLY A 95 16.70 7.10 -19.75
N SER A 96 17.37 8.16 -20.16
CA SER A 96 16.83 9.52 -20.07
C SER A 96 15.69 9.75 -21.07
N SER A 97 14.63 10.45 -20.65
CA SER A 97 13.49 10.83 -21.51
C SER A 97 13.91 11.64 -22.74
N SER A 98 15.01 12.39 -22.67
CA SER A 98 15.58 13.09 -23.83
C SER A 98 16.19 12.19 -24.92
N LYS A 99 16.24 10.87 -24.71
CA LYS A 99 16.83 9.88 -25.64
C LYS A 99 15.88 8.77 -26.03
N ILE A 100 14.82 8.55 -25.26
CA ILE A 100 13.84 7.50 -25.48
C ILE A 100 12.55 8.16 -25.95
N ASP A 101 12.10 7.82 -27.15
CA ASP A 101 10.86 8.37 -27.72
C ASP A 101 9.65 7.50 -27.34
N GLY A 102 9.88 6.23 -26.99
CA GLY A 102 8.84 5.28 -26.65
C GLY A 102 9.37 3.88 -26.36
N ALA A 103 8.50 3.00 -25.88
CA ALA A 103 8.75 1.56 -25.84
C ALA A 103 7.45 0.75 -25.85
N PHE A 104 7.45 -0.39 -26.53
CA PHE A 104 6.25 -1.25 -26.62
C PHE A 104 6.60 -2.74 -26.64
N TYR A 105 5.66 -3.55 -26.15
CA TYR A 105 5.78 -5.01 -26.20
C TYR A 105 5.71 -5.54 -27.63
N THR A 106 6.67 -6.38 -28.02
CA THR A 106 6.77 -6.94 -29.38
C THR A 106 5.93 -8.21 -29.61
N GLY A 107 5.21 -8.70 -28.60
CA GLY A 107 4.46 -9.96 -28.70
C GLY A 107 5.28 -11.23 -28.47
N ARG A 108 6.55 -11.10 -28.03
CA ARG A 108 7.47 -12.23 -27.81
C ARG A 108 8.03 -12.28 -26.39
N LEU A 109 8.21 -13.50 -25.88
CA LEU A 109 8.89 -13.74 -24.62
C LEU A 109 10.41 -13.86 -24.79
N CYS A 110 11.07 -13.75 -23.66
CA CYS A 110 12.46 -14.07 -23.38
C CYS A 110 12.52 -14.61 -21.92
#